data_AF-A0A3D3TIE2-F1
#
_entry.id   AF-A0A3D3TIE2-F1
#
_cell.length_a   1.000
_cell.length_b   1.000
_cell.length_c   1.000
_cell.angle_alpha   90.00
_cell.angle_beta   90.00
_cell.angle_gamma   90.00
#
_symmetry.space_group_name_H-M   'P 1'
#
loop_
_entity.id
_entity.type
_entity.pdbx_description
1 polymer ?
#
loop_
_entity_poly.entity_id
_entity_poly.type
_entity_poly.pdbx_seq_one_letter_code
_entity_poly.pdbx_strand_id
1 'polypeptide(L)'
;IISILIASLFWFASCDKNEGVNLVTPGYKTVEISCGGDFEIPLLTFNWQIESVLDVSSDKNMIDKNGNQLTLNGIGKVEAANGWLVLSHHNNGRLNINLKENFNKSQERKFIICIKEDKQRDYITVVQQSGSEYKLVKTEYKEIEAERKIYVSDEYCTDITLNNPTSEEVWEPTGGVFKDVVETSLFESDDYGAFEWLSEEDSRVPTPELIIDNVIVWNNRCYYTLGVTRTSYIKDIPGGSKVLMPPYSTYYLKGEITYCKRVCNYIFTIENVGTGTQFVINGIWTQIVPISSHIIGGDKPV
;
A
#
# COMPACT_ATOMS: atom_id res chain seq x y z
N ILE A 1 48.45 -7.66 -83.13
CA ILE A 1 48.03 -6.82 -81.99
C ILE A 1 46.52 -6.92 -81.89
N ILE A 2 46.02 -7.80 -81.03
CA ILE A 2 44.62 -7.89 -80.64
C ILE A 2 44.66 -8.15 -79.13
N SER A 3 44.24 -7.16 -78.35
CA SER A 3 44.07 -7.25 -76.90
C SER A 3 42.70 -7.87 -76.62
N ILE A 4 42.66 -8.98 -75.89
CA ILE A 4 41.44 -9.51 -75.28
C ILE A 4 41.65 -9.40 -73.77
N LEU A 5 40.99 -8.43 -73.16
CA LEU A 5 40.92 -8.24 -71.72
C LEU A 5 39.74 -9.08 -71.22
N ILE A 6 40.02 -10.20 -70.54
CA ILE A 6 38.99 -11.03 -69.90
C ILE A 6 38.69 -10.41 -68.53
N ALA A 7 37.50 -9.83 -68.40
CA ALA A 7 36.96 -9.35 -67.13
C ALA A 7 36.53 -10.55 -66.28
N SER A 8 37.22 -10.78 -65.17
CA SER A 8 36.83 -11.72 -64.12
C SER A 8 35.71 -11.12 -63.27
N LEU A 9 34.49 -11.64 -63.48
CA LEU A 9 33.34 -11.41 -62.60
C LEU A 9 33.59 -12.07 -61.24
N PHE A 10 33.95 -11.25 -60.25
CA PHE A 10 33.82 -11.60 -58.83
C PHE A 10 32.32 -11.72 -58.51
N TRP A 11 31.85 -12.95 -58.35
CA TRP A 11 30.59 -13.21 -57.68
C TRP A 11 30.78 -12.97 -56.18
N PHE A 12 30.25 -11.84 -55.70
CA PHE A 12 29.95 -11.69 -54.29
C PHE A 12 28.77 -12.62 -53.99
N ALA A 13 29.06 -13.76 -53.34
CA ALA A 13 28.05 -14.47 -52.59
C ALA A 13 27.61 -13.53 -51.46
N SER A 14 26.43 -12.92 -51.64
CA SER A 14 25.74 -12.23 -50.56
C SER A 14 25.46 -13.26 -49.47
N CYS A 15 26.07 -13.08 -48.29
CA CYS A 15 25.60 -13.71 -47.07
C CYS A 15 24.14 -13.32 -46.88
N ASP A 16 23.22 -14.26 -47.08
CA ASP A 16 21.88 -14.14 -46.52
C ASP A 16 22.05 -13.95 -45.00
N LYS A 17 21.66 -12.77 -44.52
CA LYS A 17 21.35 -12.60 -43.11
C LYS A 17 20.21 -13.56 -42.83
N ASN A 18 20.48 -14.58 -42.02
CA ASN A 18 19.43 -15.42 -41.44
C ASN A 18 18.30 -14.51 -40.94
N GLU A 19 17.20 -14.45 -41.69
CA GLU A 19 15.94 -13.95 -41.17
C GLU A 19 15.52 -14.97 -40.11
N GLY A 20 15.93 -14.70 -38.87
CA GLY A 20 15.56 -15.51 -37.72
C GLY A 20 14.04 -15.60 -37.69
N VAL A 21 13.52 -16.82 -37.61
CA VAL A 21 12.10 -17.05 -37.43
C VAL A 21 11.65 -16.28 -36.19
N ASN A 22 10.64 -15.42 -36.36
CA ASN A 22 10.04 -14.68 -35.26
C ASN A 22 9.07 -15.61 -34.53
N LEU A 23 9.33 -15.88 -33.25
CA LEU A 23 8.40 -16.60 -32.37
C LEU A 23 7.44 -15.62 -31.69
N VAL A 24 7.85 -14.36 -31.55
CA VAL A 24 7.11 -13.28 -30.92
C VAL A 24 6.65 -12.30 -31.99
N THR A 25 5.39 -11.89 -31.91
CA THR A 25 4.82 -10.85 -32.77
C THR A 25 5.65 -9.56 -32.67
N PRO A 26 6.12 -8.94 -33.78
CA PRO A 26 7.06 -7.80 -33.74
C PRO A 26 6.65 -6.63 -32.84
N GLY A 27 5.36 -6.33 -32.73
CA GLY A 27 4.83 -5.27 -31.84
C GLY A 27 4.94 -5.56 -30.33
N TYR A 28 5.36 -6.76 -29.94
CA TYR A 28 5.49 -7.20 -28.55
C TYR A 28 6.92 -7.56 -28.16
N LYS A 29 7.91 -7.24 -29.00
CA LYS A 29 9.34 -7.44 -28.68
C LYS A 29 9.78 -6.57 -27.51
N THR A 30 9.17 -5.40 -27.37
CA THR A 30 9.33 -4.51 -26.22
C THR A 30 7.94 -4.15 -25.72
N VAL A 31 7.72 -4.35 -24.43
CA VAL A 31 6.48 -3.99 -23.74
C VAL A 31 6.83 -3.02 -22.63
N GLU A 32 6.29 -1.81 -22.72
CA GLU A 32 6.44 -0.77 -21.71
C GLU A 32 5.12 -0.60 -20.98
N ILE A 33 5.16 -0.64 -19.65
CA ILE A 33 3.98 -0.49 -18.79
C ILE A 33 4.30 0.41 -17.61
N SER A 34 3.27 1.07 -17.09
CA SER A 34 3.35 2.02 -15.98
C SER A 34 2.49 1.61 -14.78
N CYS A 35 2.07 0.35 -14.70
CA CYS A 35 1.37 -0.19 -13.53
C CYS A 35 1.58 -1.70 -13.41
N GLY A 36 1.19 -2.26 -12.28
CA GLY A 36 0.97 -3.70 -12.14
C GLY A 36 -0.29 -4.15 -12.89
N GLY A 37 -0.37 -5.44 -13.21
CA GLY A 37 -1.53 -6.03 -13.87
C GLY A 37 -1.19 -7.28 -14.67
N ASP A 38 -2.23 -7.78 -15.34
CA ASP A 38 -2.18 -8.92 -16.23
C ASP A 38 -2.20 -8.46 -17.69
N PHE A 39 -1.30 -9.00 -18.51
CA PHE A 39 -1.36 -8.81 -19.96
C PHE A 39 -0.91 -10.06 -20.69
N GLU A 40 -1.44 -10.21 -21.90
CA GLU A 40 -1.14 -11.34 -22.78
C GLU A 40 -0.26 -10.90 -23.95
N ILE A 41 0.76 -11.69 -24.23
CA ILE A 41 1.61 -11.54 -25.41
C ILE A 41 1.26 -12.65 -26.41
N PRO A 42 0.78 -12.29 -27.62
CA PRO A 42 0.53 -13.26 -28.66
C PRO A 42 1.85 -13.75 -29.27
N LEU A 43 2.01 -15.06 -29.27
CA LEU A 43 3.14 -15.74 -29.88
C LEU A 43 2.72 -16.33 -31.23
N LEU A 44 3.69 -16.46 -32.14
CA LEU A 44 3.50 -16.99 -33.49
C LEU A 44 3.59 -18.53 -33.53
N THR A 45 3.77 -19.17 -32.38
CA THR A 45 3.82 -20.61 -32.18
C THR A 45 3.02 -21.02 -30.93
N PHE A 46 2.59 -22.29 -30.87
CA PHE A 46 1.93 -22.93 -29.74
C PHE A 46 2.87 -23.80 -28.88
N ASN A 47 4.03 -24.22 -29.41
CA ASN A 47 4.92 -25.20 -28.77
C ASN A 47 6.21 -24.54 -28.25
N TRP A 48 6.05 -23.46 -27.51
CA TRP A 48 7.16 -22.71 -26.95
C TRP A 48 7.39 -23.02 -25.47
N GLN A 49 8.59 -22.67 -25.01
CA GLN A 49 8.97 -22.69 -23.60
C GLN A 49 9.67 -21.37 -23.23
N ILE A 50 9.65 -21.02 -21.94
CA ILE A 50 10.52 -19.99 -21.38
C ILE A 50 11.83 -20.67 -21.00
N GLU A 51 12.90 -20.37 -21.75
CA GLU A 51 14.25 -20.91 -21.47
C GLU A 51 14.93 -20.14 -20.34
N SER A 52 14.71 -18.82 -20.25
CA SER A 52 15.27 -17.99 -19.19
C SER A 52 14.53 -16.66 -19.08
N VAL A 53 14.71 -16.01 -17.92
CA VAL A 53 14.32 -14.63 -17.70
C VAL A 53 15.52 -13.90 -17.09
N LEU A 54 16.02 -12.87 -17.77
CA LEU A 54 17.15 -12.06 -17.34
C LEU A 54 16.65 -10.78 -16.69
N ASP A 55 17.02 -10.52 -15.43
CA ASP A 55 16.87 -9.21 -14.83
C ASP A 55 18.00 -8.30 -15.33
N VAL A 56 17.63 -7.26 -16.09
CA VAL A 56 18.59 -6.36 -16.75
C VAL A 56 19.29 -5.47 -15.73
N SER A 57 18.66 -5.14 -14.61
CA SER A 57 19.28 -4.30 -13.58
C SER A 57 20.41 -5.01 -12.85
N SER A 58 20.30 -6.33 -12.68
CA SER A 58 21.31 -7.14 -11.97
C SER A 58 22.20 -7.97 -12.89
N ASP A 59 21.91 -8.01 -14.19
CA ASP A 59 22.54 -8.86 -15.22
C ASP A 59 22.58 -10.34 -14.80
N LYS A 60 21.49 -10.81 -14.16
CA LYS A 60 21.36 -12.16 -13.64
C LYS A 60 20.06 -12.81 -14.08
N ASN A 61 20.13 -14.11 -14.36
CA ASN A 61 18.92 -14.89 -14.56
C ASN A 61 18.10 -14.89 -13.26
N MET A 62 16.82 -14.58 -13.40
CA MET A 62 15.86 -14.67 -12.32
C MET A 62 15.67 -16.14 -11.92
N ILE A 63 15.35 -16.33 -10.64
CA ILE A 63 15.10 -17.63 -10.04
C ILE A 63 13.66 -17.74 -9.54
N ASP A 64 13.15 -18.96 -9.45
CA ASP A 64 11.86 -19.29 -8.86
C ASP A 64 11.94 -19.36 -7.32
N LYS A 65 10.79 -19.52 -6.66
CA LYS A 65 10.69 -19.65 -5.19
C LYS A 65 11.50 -20.81 -4.59
N ASN A 66 11.91 -21.79 -5.39
CA ASN A 66 12.73 -22.93 -4.95
C ASN A 66 14.23 -22.71 -5.19
N GLY A 67 14.62 -21.56 -5.76
CA GLY A 67 16.01 -21.25 -6.09
C GLY A 67 16.48 -21.78 -7.45
N ASN A 68 15.59 -22.34 -8.26
CA ASN A 68 15.92 -22.81 -9.61
C ASN A 68 15.80 -21.66 -10.62
N GLN A 69 16.40 -21.79 -11.80
CA GLN A 69 16.23 -20.81 -12.87
C GLN A 69 14.75 -20.67 -13.27
N LEU A 70 14.29 -19.43 -13.44
CA LEU A 70 12.91 -19.12 -13.82
C LEU A 70 12.65 -19.57 -15.27
N THR A 71 12.13 -20.79 -15.41
CA THR A 71 11.84 -21.46 -16.68
C THR A 71 10.42 -22.03 -16.67
N LEU A 72 9.83 -22.21 -17.84
CA LEU A 72 8.50 -22.81 -17.98
C LEU A 72 8.46 -23.69 -19.22
N ASN A 73 8.23 -24.99 -19.01
CA ASN A 73 8.10 -25.98 -20.08
C ASN A 73 6.63 -26.37 -20.23
N GLY A 74 6.04 -26.12 -21.41
CA GLY A 74 4.65 -26.45 -21.69
C GLY A 74 3.65 -25.59 -20.91
N ILE A 75 2.42 -26.10 -20.78
CA ILE A 75 1.31 -25.41 -20.11
C ILE A 75 1.54 -25.38 -18.59
N GLY A 76 1.35 -24.21 -17.99
CA GLY A 76 1.52 -24.03 -16.55
C GLY A 76 1.83 -22.60 -16.16
N LYS A 77 2.41 -22.43 -14.97
CA LYS A 77 2.85 -21.12 -14.45
C LYS A 77 4.15 -21.26 -13.68
N VAL A 78 4.96 -20.20 -13.69
CA VAL A 78 6.17 -20.06 -12.88
C VAL A 78 6.19 -18.67 -12.26
N GLU A 79 6.64 -18.58 -11.00
CA GLU A 79 6.70 -17.33 -10.24
C GLU A 79 8.12 -17.06 -9.77
N ALA A 80 8.57 -15.82 -9.95
CA ALA A 80 9.87 -15.36 -9.49
C ALA A 80 9.97 -15.39 -7.96
N ALA A 81 11.17 -15.67 -7.42
CA ALA A 81 11.43 -15.73 -5.99
C ALA A 81 11.08 -14.43 -5.24
N ASN A 82 11.24 -13.30 -5.90
CA ASN A 82 10.89 -11.97 -5.39
C ASN A 82 9.37 -11.72 -5.36
N GLY A 83 8.57 -12.62 -5.93
CA GLY A 83 7.11 -12.63 -5.82
C GLY A 83 6.37 -11.52 -6.57
N TRP A 84 7.04 -10.74 -7.44
CA TRP A 84 6.39 -9.68 -8.23
C TRP A 84 6.14 -10.04 -9.69
N LEU A 85 6.73 -11.13 -10.20
CA LEU A 85 6.55 -11.62 -11.57
C LEU A 85 5.99 -13.04 -11.56
N VAL A 86 4.88 -13.25 -12.26
CA VAL A 86 4.38 -14.58 -12.62
C VAL A 86 4.25 -14.65 -14.14
N LEU A 87 4.76 -15.73 -14.71
CA LEU A 87 4.65 -16.04 -16.13
C LEU A 87 3.82 -17.31 -16.29
N SER A 88 2.88 -17.31 -17.22
CA SER A 88 2.05 -18.49 -17.48
C SER A 88 1.81 -18.75 -18.96
N HIS A 89 1.67 -20.03 -19.26
CA HIS A 89 1.35 -20.55 -20.58
C HIS A 89 0.02 -21.27 -20.49
N HIS A 90 -0.98 -20.77 -21.21
CA HIS A 90 -2.31 -21.37 -21.29
C HIS A 90 -2.50 -22.14 -22.60
N ASN A 91 -3.54 -22.98 -22.66
CA ASN A 91 -3.85 -23.82 -23.84
C ASN A 91 -4.10 -23.02 -25.14
N ASN A 92 -4.29 -21.70 -25.05
CA ASN A 92 -4.44 -20.81 -26.20
C ASN A 92 -3.10 -20.44 -26.88
N GLY A 93 -1.97 -20.95 -26.40
CA GLY A 93 -0.63 -20.66 -26.92
C GLY A 93 -0.10 -19.27 -26.55
N ARG A 94 -0.80 -18.52 -25.71
CA ARG A 94 -0.40 -17.17 -25.30
C ARG A 94 0.46 -17.20 -24.05
N LEU A 95 1.41 -16.27 -24.00
CA LEU A 95 2.16 -15.97 -22.79
C LEU A 95 1.37 -14.94 -21.99
N ASN A 96 0.98 -15.27 -20.78
CA ASN A 96 0.42 -14.31 -19.83
C ASN A 96 1.51 -13.88 -18.83
N ILE A 97 1.60 -12.57 -18.63
CA ILE A 97 2.53 -11.93 -17.71
C ILE A 97 1.70 -11.21 -16.65
N ASN A 98 1.84 -11.64 -15.40
CA ASN A 98 1.29 -10.96 -14.24
C ASN A 98 2.42 -10.24 -13.51
N LEU A 99 2.24 -8.94 -13.31
CA LEU A 99 3.18 -8.09 -12.60
C LEU A 99 2.50 -7.43 -11.41
N LYS A 100 3.11 -7.53 -10.23
CA LYS A 100 2.76 -6.65 -9.12
C LYS A 100 3.23 -5.22 -9.41
N GLU A 101 2.59 -4.26 -8.77
CA GLU A 101 2.96 -2.85 -8.90
C GLU A 101 4.44 -2.59 -8.55
N ASN A 102 5.04 -1.63 -9.24
CA ASN A 102 6.36 -1.12 -8.91
C ASN A 102 6.22 0.21 -8.15
N PHE A 103 6.27 0.17 -6.82
CA PHE A 103 6.19 1.40 -6.01
C PHE A 103 7.47 2.24 -6.01
N ASN A 104 8.57 1.75 -6.60
CA ASN A 104 9.81 2.53 -6.66
C ASN A 104 9.77 3.54 -7.83
N LYS A 105 9.48 4.80 -7.50
CA LYS A 105 9.43 5.91 -8.47
C LYS A 105 10.77 6.25 -9.13
N SER A 106 11.89 5.82 -8.52
CA SER A 106 13.23 6.15 -9.00
C SER A 106 13.87 5.07 -9.87
N GLN A 107 13.29 3.87 -9.90
CA GLN A 107 13.87 2.73 -10.58
C GLN A 107 12.81 1.90 -11.29
N GLU A 108 12.93 1.80 -12.62
CA GLU A 108 12.14 0.85 -13.41
C GLU A 108 12.60 -0.59 -13.15
N ARG A 109 11.67 -1.54 -13.31
CA ARG A 109 12.01 -2.96 -13.43
C ARG A 109 12.14 -3.29 -14.90
N LYS A 110 13.26 -3.88 -15.30
CA LYS A 110 13.49 -4.28 -16.68
C LYS A 110 13.99 -5.70 -16.76
N PHE A 111 13.31 -6.54 -17.54
CA PHE A 111 13.66 -7.93 -17.71
C PHE A 111 13.46 -8.42 -19.14
N ILE A 112 14.20 -9.45 -19.53
CA ILE A 112 14.14 -10.05 -20.86
C ILE A 112 13.72 -11.51 -20.72
N ILE A 113 12.63 -11.89 -21.37
CA ILE A 113 12.15 -13.27 -21.44
C ILE A 113 12.68 -13.90 -22.72
N CYS A 114 13.39 -15.03 -22.60
CA CYS A 114 13.81 -15.84 -23.73
C CYS A 114 12.76 -16.91 -24.04
N ILE A 115 12.07 -16.75 -25.16
CA ILE A 115 11.14 -17.72 -25.72
C ILE A 115 11.90 -18.64 -26.67
N LYS A 116 11.67 -19.95 -26.52
CA LYS A 116 12.34 -20.96 -27.34
C LYS A 116 11.35 -21.95 -27.92
N GLU A 117 11.57 -22.29 -29.17
CA GLU A 117 10.97 -23.42 -29.87
C GLU A 117 12.09 -24.15 -30.61
N ASP A 118 12.30 -25.43 -30.29
CA ASP A 118 13.41 -26.24 -30.79
C ASP A 118 14.79 -25.55 -30.67
N LYS A 119 15.35 -25.10 -31.80
CA LYS A 119 16.65 -24.41 -31.90
C LYS A 119 16.52 -22.89 -32.06
N GLN A 120 15.29 -22.40 -32.21
CA GLN A 120 15.01 -20.99 -32.43
C GLN A 120 14.77 -20.31 -31.10
N ARG A 121 15.25 -19.08 -30.99
CA ARG A 121 15.09 -18.22 -29.82
C ARG A 121 14.57 -16.89 -30.25
N ASP A 122 13.73 -16.34 -29.39
CA ASP A 122 13.22 -15.00 -29.52
C ASP A 122 13.11 -14.36 -28.14
N TYR A 123 13.02 -13.03 -28.11
CA TYR A 123 13.14 -12.26 -26.88
C TYR A 123 12.02 -11.24 -26.75
N ILE A 124 11.52 -11.11 -25.52
CA ILE A 124 10.58 -10.07 -25.12
C ILE A 124 11.27 -9.26 -24.03
N THR A 125 11.44 -7.96 -24.26
CA THR A 125 11.87 -7.02 -23.23
C THR A 125 10.64 -6.43 -22.57
N VAL A 126 10.55 -6.51 -21.25
CA VAL A 126 9.51 -5.85 -20.47
C VAL A 126 10.16 -4.76 -19.63
N VAL A 127 9.59 -3.56 -19.68
CA VAL A 127 9.97 -2.40 -18.88
C VAL A 127 8.75 -1.96 -18.07
N GLN A 128 8.84 -2.04 -16.75
CA GLN A 128 7.80 -1.61 -15.82
C GLN A 128 8.25 -0.38 -15.03
N GLN A 129 7.60 0.74 -15.30
CA GLN A 129 7.69 1.95 -14.51
C GLN A 129 6.68 1.90 -13.36
N SER A 130 6.91 2.74 -12.34
CA SER A 130 5.89 3.01 -11.32
C SER A 130 4.73 3.79 -11.91
N GLY A 131 3.51 3.57 -11.41
CA GLY A 131 2.40 4.46 -11.75
C GLY A 131 2.62 5.89 -11.29
N SER A 132 2.12 6.82 -12.09
CA SER A 132 2.25 8.24 -11.83
C SER A 132 1.38 8.71 -10.66
N GLU A 133 0.16 8.17 -10.56
CA GLU A 133 -0.85 8.61 -9.61
C GLU A 133 -1.89 7.52 -9.36
N TYR A 134 -2.33 7.42 -8.10
CA TYR A 134 -3.39 6.52 -7.66
C TYR A 134 -4.39 7.28 -6.80
N LYS A 135 -5.65 6.87 -6.86
CA LYS A 135 -6.72 7.43 -6.03
C LYS A 135 -7.55 6.33 -5.40
N LEU A 136 -8.08 6.59 -4.22
CA LEU A 136 -9.04 5.73 -3.54
C LEU A 136 -10.44 5.99 -4.12
N VAL A 137 -11.00 5.02 -4.84
CA VAL A 137 -12.30 5.16 -5.52
C VAL A 137 -13.46 4.54 -4.74
N LYS A 138 -13.17 3.59 -3.86
CA LYS A 138 -14.17 2.93 -3.02
C LYS A 138 -13.58 2.55 -1.66
N THR A 139 -14.38 2.72 -0.62
CA THR A 139 -14.08 2.29 0.74
C THR A 139 -15.27 1.56 1.32
N GLU A 140 -15.04 0.37 1.85
CA GLU A 140 -16.04 -0.44 2.50
C GLU A 140 -15.51 -0.87 3.87
N TYR A 141 -16.37 -0.83 4.87
CA TYR A 141 -16.05 -1.24 6.23
C TYR A 141 -17.16 -2.13 6.77
N LYS A 142 -16.75 -3.16 7.52
CA LYS A 142 -17.67 -4.02 8.26
C LYS A 142 -17.14 -4.20 9.66
N GLU A 143 -17.83 -3.59 10.63
CA GLU A 143 -17.48 -3.74 12.04
C GLU A 143 -17.62 -5.18 12.51
N ILE A 144 -16.66 -5.62 13.32
CA ILE A 144 -16.67 -6.88 14.04
C ILE A 144 -17.24 -6.57 15.44
N GLU A 145 -18.56 -6.50 15.55
CA GLU A 145 -19.25 -6.06 16.78
C GLU A 145 -18.80 -6.79 18.05
N ALA A 146 -18.44 -8.08 17.94
CA ALA A 146 -17.94 -8.88 19.06
C ALA A 146 -16.60 -8.37 19.64
N GLU A 147 -15.83 -7.61 18.87
CA GLU A 147 -14.56 -7.00 19.29
C GLU A 147 -14.72 -5.58 19.85
N ARG A 148 -15.95 -5.02 19.80
CA ARG A 148 -16.23 -3.71 20.39
C ARG A 148 -16.09 -3.78 21.90
N LYS A 149 -15.33 -2.86 22.49
CA LYS A 149 -15.10 -2.78 23.94
C LYS A 149 -15.23 -1.34 24.41
N ILE A 150 -16.12 -1.13 25.36
CA ILE A 150 -16.21 0.11 26.13
C ILE A 150 -15.55 -0.12 27.47
N TYR A 151 -14.59 0.73 27.84
CA TYR A 151 -13.83 0.58 29.07
C TYR A 151 -13.39 1.94 29.60
N VAL A 152 -13.15 2.00 30.91
CA VAL A 152 -12.63 3.18 31.60
C VAL A 152 -11.13 3.01 31.80
N SER A 153 -10.36 4.07 31.59
CA SER A 153 -8.91 4.09 31.81
C SER A 153 -8.44 5.49 32.22
N ASP A 154 -7.46 5.55 33.11
CA ASP A 154 -6.69 6.75 33.47
C ASP A 154 -5.43 6.93 32.59
N GLU A 155 -5.21 6.02 31.63
CA GLU A 155 -4.07 6.09 30.72
C GLU A 155 -4.07 7.41 29.95
N TYR A 156 -2.90 8.06 29.92
CA TYR A 156 -2.67 9.38 29.36
C TYR A 156 -3.41 10.54 30.04
N CYS A 157 -4.07 10.30 31.18
CA CYS A 157 -4.51 11.38 32.05
C CYS A 157 -3.32 11.91 32.87
N THR A 158 -3.30 13.21 33.11
CA THR A 158 -2.29 13.91 33.92
C THR A 158 -2.92 14.33 35.24
N ASP A 159 -2.29 13.95 36.35
CA ASP A 159 -2.61 14.50 37.66
C ASP A 159 -2.21 15.99 37.68
N ILE A 160 -3.15 16.88 37.99
CA ILE A 160 -2.87 18.32 38.13
C ILE A 160 -3.18 18.80 39.54
N THR A 161 -2.41 19.80 39.98
CA THR A 161 -2.67 20.52 41.22
C THR A 161 -3.09 21.94 40.88
N LEU A 162 -4.26 22.33 41.38
CA LEU A 162 -4.76 23.70 41.29
C LEU A 162 -4.61 24.34 42.67
N ASN A 163 -4.23 25.62 42.69
CA ASN A 163 -4.02 26.37 43.93
C ASN A 163 -4.67 27.75 43.81
N ASN A 164 -5.55 28.08 44.76
CA ASN A 164 -6.09 29.42 44.92
C ASN A 164 -5.42 30.09 46.12
N PRO A 165 -4.38 30.93 45.93
CA PRO A 165 -3.70 31.62 47.02
C PRO A 165 -4.41 32.90 47.48
N THR A 166 -5.60 33.21 46.96
CA THR A 166 -6.29 34.47 47.19
C THR A 166 -7.38 34.35 48.25
N SER A 167 -7.86 35.49 48.74
CA SER A 167 -8.99 35.60 49.68
C SER A 167 -10.37 35.50 49.00
N GLU A 168 -10.41 35.40 47.67
CA GLU A 168 -11.65 35.33 46.87
C GLU A 168 -11.72 33.98 46.16
N GLU A 169 -12.92 33.60 45.71
CA GLU A 169 -13.08 32.39 44.91
C GLU A 169 -12.54 32.60 43.49
N VAL A 170 -11.86 31.59 42.94
CA VAL A 170 -11.26 31.66 41.60
C VAL A 170 -11.70 30.47 40.74
N TRP A 171 -12.06 30.73 39.49
CA TRP A 171 -12.37 29.69 38.51
C TRP A 171 -11.10 29.19 37.82
N GLU A 172 -10.70 27.96 38.10
CA GLU A 172 -9.51 27.35 37.51
C GLU A 172 -9.88 26.29 36.46
N PRO A 173 -9.17 26.24 35.31
CA PRO A 173 -9.44 25.27 34.26
C PRO A 173 -8.95 23.87 34.65
N THR A 174 -9.76 22.87 34.30
CA THR A 174 -9.47 21.46 34.62
C THR A 174 -9.02 20.63 33.41
N GLY A 175 -9.09 21.20 32.20
CA GLY A 175 -8.77 20.49 30.95
C GLY A 175 -7.33 19.98 30.86
N GLY A 176 -6.41 20.53 31.66
CA GLY A 176 -5.03 20.04 31.77
C GLY A 176 -4.93 18.57 32.19
N VAL A 177 -5.96 18.02 32.85
CA VAL A 177 -6.04 16.60 33.22
C VAL A 177 -6.00 15.69 31.98
N PHE A 178 -6.55 16.12 30.85
CA PHE A 178 -6.69 15.27 29.67
C PHE A 178 -5.82 15.73 28.49
N LYS A 179 -4.80 16.55 28.74
CA LYS A 179 -3.96 17.16 27.70
C LYS A 179 -3.23 16.14 26.82
N ASP A 180 -2.88 14.98 27.38
CA ASP A 180 -2.11 13.93 26.70
C ASP A 180 -3.01 12.78 26.20
N VAL A 181 -4.32 12.86 26.44
CA VAL A 181 -5.30 11.87 25.98
C VAL A 181 -5.38 11.91 24.46
N VAL A 182 -5.35 10.73 23.84
CA VAL A 182 -5.35 10.57 22.38
C VAL A 182 -6.40 9.58 21.91
N GLU A 183 -6.92 9.83 20.73
CA GLU A 183 -7.50 8.82 19.84
C GLU A 183 -6.37 8.06 19.14
N THR A 184 -6.55 6.75 18.92
CA THR A 184 -5.64 5.95 18.10
C THR A 184 -6.35 5.27 16.94
N SER A 185 -5.67 5.19 15.79
CA SER A 185 -6.13 4.44 14.61
C SER A 185 -4.98 3.61 14.05
N LEU A 186 -5.24 2.34 13.76
CA LEU A 186 -4.29 1.38 13.21
C LEU A 186 -4.93 0.61 12.06
N PHE A 187 -4.31 0.66 10.88
CA PHE A 187 -4.65 -0.19 9.75
C PHE A 187 -3.60 -1.30 9.61
N GLU A 188 -4.06 -2.51 9.36
CA GLU A 188 -3.24 -3.71 9.19
C GLU A 188 -3.68 -4.44 7.92
N SER A 189 -2.73 -4.83 7.08
CA SER A 189 -2.98 -5.59 5.85
C SER A 189 -1.73 -6.36 5.45
N ASP A 190 -1.95 -7.59 4.97
CA ASP A 190 -0.91 -8.44 4.38
C ASP A 190 -0.80 -8.24 2.85
N ASP A 191 -1.65 -7.41 2.26
CA ASP A 191 -1.63 -7.17 0.81
C ASP A 191 -0.37 -6.41 0.39
N TYR A 192 0.15 -6.77 -0.78
CA TYR A 192 1.39 -6.20 -1.30
C TYR A 192 1.27 -4.69 -1.48
N GLY A 193 2.18 -3.96 -0.83
CA GLY A 193 2.24 -2.50 -0.87
C GLY A 193 0.99 -1.83 -0.30
N ALA A 194 0.26 -2.47 0.62
CA ALA A 194 -0.99 -1.97 1.17
C ALA A 194 -0.95 -0.46 1.53
N PHE A 195 0.17 0.05 2.04
CA PHE A 195 0.35 1.44 2.47
C PHE A 195 1.19 2.30 1.51
N GLU A 196 1.57 1.78 0.34
CA GLU A 196 2.45 2.45 -0.64
C GLU A 196 1.66 3.09 -1.79
N TRP A 197 0.37 2.78 -1.90
CA TRP A 197 -0.51 3.24 -2.98
C TRP A 197 -0.85 4.72 -2.93
N LEU A 198 -1.13 5.26 -1.73
CA LEU A 198 -1.61 6.64 -1.56
C LEU A 198 -0.44 7.57 -1.20
N SER A 199 -0.51 8.81 -1.70
CA SER A 199 0.40 9.87 -1.27
C SER A 199 0.16 10.23 0.20
N GLU A 200 1.12 10.90 0.85
CA GLU A 200 0.89 11.42 2.21
C GLU A 200 -0.32 12.36 2.28
N GLU A 201 -0.54 13.18 1.26
CA GLU A 201 -1.66 14.12 1.16
C GLU A 201 -3.01 13.39 1.06
N ASP A 202 -3.04 12.28 0.32
CA ASP A 202 -4.26 11.47 0.07
C ASP A 202 -4.49 10.37 1.12
N SER A 203 -3.53 10.16 2.02
CA SER A 203 -3.61 9.10 3.04
C SER A 203 -4.72 9.30 4.07
N ARG A 204 -5.40 10.47 4.10
CA ARG A 204 -6.56 10.71 4.97
C ARG A 204 -7.83 10.13 4.39
N VAL A 205 -8.09 8.87 4.72
CA VAL A 205 -9.21 8.10 4.18
C VAL A 205 -10.52 8.31 4.97
N PRO A 206 -11.69 8.28 4.30
CA PRO A 206 -12.96 8.27 5.00
C PRO A 206 -13.13 6.98 5.80
N THR A 207 -13.72 7.12 6.98
CA THR A 207 -13.98 6.03 7.93
C THR A 207 -15.43 6.12 8.43
N PRO A 208 -16.06 5.00 8.80
CA PRO A 208 -17.44 5.00 9.23
C PRO A 208 -17.60 5.79 10.53
N GLU A 209 -18.77 6.40 10.73
CA GLU A 209 -19.12 7.05 11.99
C GLU A 209 -19.11 6.03 13.14
N LEU A 210 -18.75 6.46 14.35
CA LEU A 210 -18.98 5.67 15.55
C LEU A 210 -20.30 6.12 16.16
N ILE A 211 -21.26 5.20 16.21
CA ILE A 211 -22.59 5.44 16.79
C ILE A 211 -22.73 4.58 18.05
N ILE A 212 -23.11 5.23 19.15
CA ILE A 212 -23.42 4.60 20.44
C ILE A 212 -24.79 5.16 20.87
N ASP A 213 -25.73 4.28 21.17
CA ASP A 213 -27.10 4.65 21.58
C ASP A 213 -27.78 5.67 20.65
N ASN A 214 -27.64 5.46 19.33
CA ASN A 214 -28.14 6.34 18.26
C ASN A 214 -27.54 7.77 18.24
N VAL A 215 -26.42 8.00 18.94
CA VAL A 215 -25.67 9.27 18.92
C VAL A 215 -24.34 9.05 18.20
N ILE A 216 -24.02 9.94 17.25
CA ILE A 216 -22.71 9.99 16.60
C ILE A 216 -21.72 10.53 17.64
N VAL A 217 -20.86 9.65 18.15
CA VAL A 217 -19.80 10.03 19.11
C VAL A 217 -18.48 10.36 18.42
N TRP A 218 -18.31 9.93 17.16
CA TRP A 218 -17.13 10.25 16.36
C TRP A 218 -17.45 10.20 14.86
N ASN A 219 -16.99 11.22 14.13
CA ASN A 219 -17.06 11.31 12.68
C ASN A 219 -15.88 12.14 12.17
N ASN A 220 -14.81 11.48 11.75
CA ASN A 220 -13.64 12.11 11.14
C ASN A 220 -12.98 11.14 10.15
N ARG A 221 -11.87 11.56 9.56
CA ARG A 221 -11.00 10.75 8.70
C ARG A 221 -9.78 10.26 9.48
N CYS A 222 -9.29 9.08 9.13
CA CYS A 222 -8.07 8.52 9.70
C CYS A 222 -6.94 8.49 8.66
N TYR A 223 -5.70 8.53 9.14
CA TYR A 223 -4.53 8.33 8.28
C TYR A 223 -4.37 6.83 7.99
N TYR A 224 -4.33 6.49 6.71
CA TYR A 224 -4.04 5.17 6.19
C TYR A 224 -2.54 5.06 5.93
N THR A 225 -1.82 4.57 6.93
CA THR A 225 -0.36 4.45 6.94
C THR A 225 0.04 3.24 7.76
N LEU A 226 1.30 2.82 7.61
CA LEU A 226 1.85 1.73 8.39
C LEU A 226 2.04 2.18 9.85
N GLY A 227 1.43 1.42 10.77
CA GLY A 227 1.57 1.63 12.21
C GLY A 227 0.47 2.49 12.84
N VAL A 228 0.61 2.71 14.14
CA VAL A 228 -0.42 3.39 14.95
C VAL A 228 -0.32 4.90 14.77
N THR A 229 -1.44 5.51 14.40
CA THR A 229 -1.60 6.97 14.34
C THR A 229 -2.31 7.46 15.60
N ARG A 230 -1.92 8.64 16.09
CA ARG A 230 -2.47 9.25 17.31
C ARG A 230 -2.96 10.66 17.02
N THR A 231 -4.16 10.99 17.50
CA THR A 231 -4.73 12.35 17.40
C THR A 231 -5.14 12.81 18.79
N SER A 232 -4.76 14.03 19.19
CA SER A 232 -5.15 14.58 20.50
C SER A 232 -6.67 14.67 20.66
N TYR A 233 -7.15 14.24 21.83
CA TYR A 233 -8.56 14.25 22.21
C TYR A 233 -9.11 15.67 22.46
N ILE A 234 -8.41 16.44 23.30
CA ILE A 234 -8.77 17.84 23.57
C ILE A 234 -8.04 18.73 22.56
N LYS A 235 -8.82 19.47 21.77
CA LYS A 235 -8.30 20.49 20.84
C LYS A 235 -8.25 21.90 21.44
N ASP A 236 -8.96 22.16 22.54
CA ASP A 236 -9.06 23.49 23.15
C ASP A 236 -8.83 23.45 24.68
N ILE A 237 -7.59 23.75 25.10
CA ILE A 237 -7.16 23.80 26.50
C ILE A 237 -7.59 25.09 27.24
N PRO A 238 -7.71 26.29 26.63
CA PRO A 238 -8.16 27.49 27.33
C PRO A 238 -9.65 27.75 27.09
N GLY A 239 -10.52 27.00 27.79
CA GLY A 239 -11.98 27.19 27.69
C GLY A 239 -12.85 26.02 28.16
N GLY A 240 -12.23 24.86 28.43
CA GLY A 240 -12.93 23.68 28.95
C GLY A 240 -13.50 23.83 30.36
N SER A 241 -13.97 22.71 30.92
CA SER A 241 -14.55 22.64 32.26
C SER A 241 -13.67 23.32 33.30
N LYS A 242 -14.29 24.14 34.16
CA LYS A 242 -13.62 24.83 35.26
C LYS A 242 -14.19 24.36 36.59
N VAL A 243 -13.40 24.51 37.64
CA VAL A 243 -13.83 24.32 39.01
C VAL A 243 -13.71 25.63 39.78
N LEU A 244 -14.71 25.94 40.60
CA LEU A 244 -14.66 27.09 41.49
C LEU A 244 -13.86 26.68 42.74
N MET A 245 -12.74 27.35 42.96
CA MET A 245 -11.86 27.09 44.08
C MET A 245 -12.13 28.06 45.23
N PRO A 246 -12.39 27.57 46.46
CA PRO A 246 -12.48 28.40 47.64
C PRO A 246 -11.21 29.23 47.88
N PRO A 247 -11.30 30.34 48.63
CA PRO A 247 -10.12 31.06 49.09
C PRO A 247 -9.10 30.15 49.78
N TYR A 248 -7.81 30.39 49.53
CA TYR A 248 -6.70 29.67 50.17
C TYR A 248 -6.79 28.13 50.08
N SER A 249 -7.30 27.59 48.97
CA SER A 249 -7.52 26.15 48.79
C SER A 249 -6.56 25.53 47.77
N THR A 250 -6.36 24.22 47.89
CA THR A 250 -5.59 23.42 46.92
C THR A 250 -6.39 22.19 46.53
N TYR A 251 -6.60 21.98 45.24
CA TYR A 251 -7.26 20.79 44.69
C TYR A 251 -6.25 19.91 43.97
N TYR A 252 -6.35 18.60 44.21
CA TYR A 252 -5.63 17.57 43.48
C TYR A 252 -6.62 16.86 42.56
N LEU A 253 -6.48 17.05 41.26
CA LEU A 253 -7.39 16.52 40.27
C LEU A 253 -6.73 15.37 39.51
N LYS A 254 -7.47 14.28 39.39
CA LYS A 254 -7.17 13.14 38.51
C LYS A 254 -8.24 13.02 37.44
N GLY A 255 -7.97 12.23 36.41
CA GLY A 255 -8.92 11.99 35.33
C GLY A 255 -9.08 10.52 35.03
N GLU A 256 -10.28 10.17 34.57
CA GLU A 256 -10.57 8.92 33.88
C GLU A 256 -11.30 9.23 32.57
N ILE A 257 -11.02 8.45 31.55
CA ILE A 257 -11.67 8.50 30.24
C ILE A 257 -12.40 7.20 30.00
N THR A 258 -13.64 7.28 29.54
CA THR A 258 -14.30 6.13 28.91
C THR A 258 -13.89 6.10 27.45
N TYR A 259 -13.32 4.99 27.01
CA TYR A 259 -12.94 4.74 25.62
C TYR A 259 -13.90 3.75 24.97
N CYS A 260 -14.04 3.87 23.65
CA CYS A 260 -14.60 2.83 22.79
C CYS A 260 -13.51 2.32 21.86
N LYS A 261 -13.15 1.04 21.98
CA LYS A 261 -12.40 0.30 20.98
C LYS A 261 -13.38 -0.36 20.02
N ARG A 262 -13.15 -0.22 18.71
CA ARG A 262 -13.81 -0.99 17.66
C ARG A 262 -12.80 -1.56 16.67
N VAL A 263 -13.21 -2.62 15.99
CA VAL A 263 -12.42 -3.31 14.97
C VAL A 263 -13.31 -3.52 13.75
N CYS A 264 -12.82 -3.15 12.57
CA CYS A 264 -13.54 -3.29 11.31
C CYS A 264 -12.67 -4.05 10.30
N ASN A 265 -13.27 -4.97 9.55
CA ASN A 265 -12.69 -5.36 8.27
C ASN A 265 -12.89 -4.21 7.29
N TYR A 266 -11.87 -3.90 6.48
CA TYR A 266 -11.99 -2.91 5.42
C TYR A 266 -11.63 -3.51 4.06
N ILE A 267 -12.23 -2.93 3.01
CA ILE A 267 -11.91 -3.19 1.61
C ILE A 267 -11.79 -1.84 0.91
N PHE A 268 -10.62 -1.57 0.35
CA PHE A 268 -10.32 -0.38 -0.43
C PHE A 268 -10.14 -0.76 -1.89
N THR A 269 -10.78 0.00 -2.78
CA THR A 269 -10.52 -0.07 -4.22
C THR A 269 -9.71 1.17 -4.62
N ILE A 270 -8.52 0.91 -5.15
CA ILE A 270 -7.56 1.92 -5.57
C ILE A 270 -7.47 1.86 -7.09
N GLU A 271 -7.47 3.01 -7.75
CA GLU A 271 -7.41 3.11 -9.20
C GLU A 271 -6.16 3.88 -9.62
N ASN A 272 -5.39 3.32 -10.55
CA ASN A 272 -4.34 4.05 -11.25
C ASN A 272 -4.99 5.06 -12.21
N VAL A 273 -4.72 6.35 -12.03
CA VAL A 273 -5.43 7.42 -12.74
C VAL A 273 -5.14 7.40 -14.25
N GLY A 274 -3.94 7.00 -14.65
CA GLY A 274 -3.54 6.98 -16.07
C GLY A 274 -4.10 5.81 -16.86
N THR A 275 -4.25 4.64 -16.23
CA THR A 275 -4.64 3.39 -16.91
C THR A 275 -6.07 2.95 -16.61
N GLY A 276 -6.67 3.43 -15.52
CA GLY A 276 -7.94 2.95 -15.01
C GLY A 276 -7.88 1.57 -14.35
N THR A 277 -6.69 0.96 -14.25
CA THR A 277 -6.50 -0.32 -13.59
C THR A 277 -6.84 -0.19 -12.10
N GLN A 278 -7.65 -1.12 -11.60
CA GLN A 278 -8.09 -1.14 -10.21
C GLN A 278 -7.41 -2.25 -9.41
N PHE A 279 -7.10 -1.92 -8.17
CA PHE A 279 -6.48 -2.78 -7.18
C PHE A 279 -7.36 -2.83 -5.95
N VAL A 280 -7.42 -3.99 -5.30
CA VAL A 280 -8.20 -4.18 -4.08
C VAL A 280 -7.25 -4.48 -2.94
N ILE A 281 -7.38 -3.72 -1.86
CA ILE A 281 -6.63 -3.91 -0.62
C ILE A 281 -7.60 -4.17 0.51
N ASN A 282 -7.35 -5.24 1.25
CA ASN A 282 -8.18 -5.68 2.36
C ASN A 282 -7.36 -5.69 3.64
N GLY A 283 -8.03 -5.51 4.77
CA GLY A 283 -7.35 -5.57 6.04
C GLY A 283 -8.26 -5.37 7.23
N ILE A 284 -7.62 -5.11 8.37
CA ILE A 284 -8.26 -4.85 9.64
C ILE A 284 -7.92 -3.42 10.06
N TRP A 285 -8.94 -2.67 10.46
CA TRP A 285 -8.81 -1.35 11.03
C TRP A 285 -9.25 -1.39 12.50
N THR A 286 -8.35 -1.03 13.40
CA THR A 286 -8.63 -0.88 14.83
C THR A 286 -8.64 0.60 15.19
N GLN A 287 -9.70 1.05 15.85
CA GLN A 287 -9.83 2.41 16.35
C GLN A 287 -10.12 2.40 17.85
N ILE A 288 -9.50 3.32 18.59
CA ILE A 288 -9.78 3.58 20.00
C ILE A 288 -10.05 5.06 20.15
N VAL A 289 -11.28 5.39 20.55
CA VAL A 289 -11.77 6.77 20.65
C VAL A 289 -12.19 7.08 22.09
N PRO A 290 -11.74 8.19 22.70
CA PRO A 290 -12.33 8.71 23.92
C PRO A 290 -13.79 9.14 23.69
N ILE A 291 -14.74 8.60 24.45
CA ILE A 291 -16.17 8.92 24.30
C ILE A 291 -16.72 9.80 25.44
N SER A 292 -16.11 9.75 26.62
CA SER A 292 -16.45 10.65 27.74
C SER A 292 -15.26 10.80 28.69
N SER A 293 -15.25 11.90 29.45
CA SER A 293 -14.23 12.21 30.44
C SER A 293 -14.85 12.49 31.79
N HIS A 294 -14.15 12.11 32.86
CA HIS A 294 -14.57 12.32 34.25
C HIS A 294 -13.37 12.74 35.10
N ILE A 295 -13.56 13.75 35.94
CA ILE A 295 -12.54 14.20 36.90
C ILE A 295 -12.80 13.53 38.23
N ILE A 296 -11.74 12.99 38.82
CA ILE A 296 -11.76 12.32 40.11
C ILE A 296 -10.92 13.15 41.08
N GLY A 297 -11.57 13.65 42.13
CA GLY A 297 -10.92 14.43 43.18
C GLY A 297 -11.68 15.72 43.50
N GLY A 298 -11.91 15.92 44.80
CA GLY A 298 -12.50 17.11 45.40
C GLY A 298 -12.30 17.03 46.90
N ASP A 299 -11.60 18.02 47.44
CA ASP A 299 -11.38 18.34 48.85
C ASP A 299 -10.36 17.52 49.67
N LYS A 300 -9.29 18.22 50.05
CA LYS A 300 -8.91 18.28 51.46
C LYS A 300 -8.86 19.76 51.87
N PRO A 301 -9.80 20.26 52.69
CA PRO A 301 -9.51 21.47 53.44
C PRO A 301 -8.32 21.15 54.36
N VAL A 302 -7.26 21.95 54.26
CA VAL A 302 -6.22 22.05 55.29
C VAL A 302 -6.51 23.29 56.10
#